data_AF-A0A947X854-F1
#
_entry.id   AF-A0A947X854-F1
#
_cell.length_a   1.000
_cell.length_b   1.000
_cell.length_c   1.000
_cell.angle_alpha   90.00
_cell.angle_beta   90.00
_cell.angle_gamma   90.00
#
_symmetry.space_group_name_H-M   'P 1'
#
loop_
_entity.id
_entity.type
_entity.pdbx_description
1 polymer ?
#
loop_
_entity_poly.entity_id
_entity_poly.type
_entity_poly.pdbx_seq_one_letter_code
_entity_poly.pdbx_strand_id
1 'polypeptide(L)' 'MPELPEVETTVRGLARFLDGETITSVTVNRPDLRRPFPA' A
#
# COMPACT_ATOMS: atom_id res chain seq x y z
N MET A 1 3.04 -0.11 13.29
CA MET A 1 1.83 -0.16 12.45
C MET A 1 1.29 1.26 12.39
N PRO A 2 0.91 1.79 11.22
CA PRO A 2 0.28 3.11 11.13
C PRO A 2 -1.08 3.10 11.84
N GLU A 3 -1.51 4.26 12.35
CA GLU A 3 -2.85 4.40 12.92
C GLU A 3 -3.89 4.71 11.84
N LEU A 4 -5.17 4.70 12.23
CA LEU A 4 -6.29 4.88 11.31
C LEU A 4 -6.23 6.21 10.52
N PRO A 5 -5.87 7.36 11.12
CA PRO A 5 -5.78 8.62 10.39
C PRO A 5 -4.75 8.60 9.25
N GLU A 6 -3.59 7.97 9.46
CA GLU A 6 -2.53 7.84 8.45
C GLU A 6 -2.95 6.88 7.34
N VAL A 7 -3.65 5.80 7.69
CA VAL A 7 -4.24 4.88 6.71
C VAL A 7 -5.26 5.61 5.83
N GLU A 8 -6.15 6.41 6.42
CA GLU A 8 -7.16 7.16 5.67
C GLU A 8 -6.53 8.18 4.71
N THR A 9 -5.49 8.88 5.16
CA THR A 9 -4.73 9.81 4.32
C THR A 9 -4.11 9.10 3.12
N THR A 10 -3.51 7.93 3.37
CA THR A 10 -2.87 7.11 2.33
C THR A 10 -3.89 6.61 1.32
N VAL A 11 -5.04 6.08 1.78
CA VAL A 11 -6.10 5.56 0.92
C VAL A 11 -6.67 6.66 0.02
N ARG A 12 -7.04 7.82 0.59
CA ARG A 12 -7.59 8.95 -0.18
C ARG A 12 -6.60 9.50 -1.21
N GLY A 13 -5.30 9.53 -0.88
CA GLY A 13 -4.27 9.96 -1.81
C GLY A 13 -4.05 9.01 -3.00
N LEU A 14 -4.14 7.70 -2.76
CA LEU A 14 -3.95 6.67 -3.79
C LEU A 14 -5.17 6.49 -4.69
N ALA A 15 -6.39 6.69 -4.17
CA ALA A 15 -7.64 6.52 -4.91
C ALA A 15 -7.63 7.23 -6.28
N ARG A 16 -7.11 8.46 -6.35
CA ARG A 16 -7.00 9.25 -7.59
C ARG A 16 -6.25 8.52 -8.73
N PHE A 17 -5.35 7.60 -8.39
CA PHE A 17 -4.49 6.92 -9.35
C PHE A 17 -4.87 5.45 -9.58
N LEU A 18 -5.60 4.86 -8.64
CA LEU A 18 -5.86 3.41 -8.63
C LEU A 18 -7.34 3.07 -8.86
N ASP A 19 -8.27 3.97 -8.55
CA ASP A 19 -9.70 3.68 -8.71
C ASP A 19 -10.05 3.52 -10.19
N GLY A 20 -10.63 2.36 -10.54
CA GLY A 20 -11.00 2.01 -11.91
C GLY A 20 -9.86 1.48 -12.77
N GLU A 21 -8.63 1.52 -12.28
CA GLU A 21 -7.44 1.06 -13.01
C GLU A 21 -7.16 -0.43 -12.79
N THR A 22 -6.52 -1.07 -13.78
CA THR A 22 -6.11 -2.49 -13.69
C THR A 22 -4.60 -2.60 -13.61
N ILE A 23 -4.11 -3.23 -12.54
CA ILE A 23 -2.67 -3.55 -12.40
C ILE A 23 -2.33 -4.71 -13.33
N THR A 24 -1.50 -4.46 -14.35
CA THR A 24 -1.15 -5.46 -15.37
C THR A 24 0.03 -6.34 -14.99
N SER A 25 0.91 -5.87 -14.10
CA SER A 25 2.06 -6.61 -13.60
C SER A 25 2.51 -6.08 -12.24
N VAL A 26 3.12 -6.94 -11.42
CA VAL A 26 3.70 -6.58 -10.12
C VAL A 26 5.02 -7.33 -9.94
N THR A 27 6.05 -6.61 -9.51
CA THR A 27 7.32 -7.21 -9.07
C THR A 27 7.43 -7.10 -7.55
N VAL A 28 7.46 -8.24 -6.87
CA VAL A 28 7.56 -8.29 -5.40
C VAL A 28 9.02 -8.51 -5.01
N ASN A 29 9.68 -7.43 -4.56
CA ASN A 29 11.09 -7.49 -4.13
C ASN A 29 11.29 -8.05 -2.72
N ARG A 30 10.22 -8.12 -1.92
CA ARG A 30 10.22 -8.70 -0.57
C ARG A 30 8.92 -9.47 -0.32
N PRO A 31 8.96 -10.80 -0.17
CA PRO A 31 7.76 -11.63 -0.08
C PRO A 31 7.02 -11.50 1.26
N ASP A 32 7.67 -10.97 2.31
CA ASP A 32 7.16 -10.89 3.68
C ASP A 32 6.79 -9.46 4.13
N LEU A 33 6.46 -8.55 3.20
CA LEU A 33 6.13 -7.13 3.46
C LEU A 33 5.06 -6.89 4.54
N ARG A 34 4.20 -7.87 4.80
CA ARG A 34 3.20 -7.82 5.87
C ARG A 34 3.79 -7.92 7.29
N ARG A 35 5.08 -8.24 7.41
CA ARG A 35 5.81 -8.21 8.68
C ARG A 35 6.65 -6.92 8.76
N PRO A 36 6.71 -6.27 9.93
CA PRO A 36 7.60 -5.13 10.13
C PRO A 36 9.05 -5.53 9.83
N PHE A 37 9.86 -4.54 9.44
CA PHE A 37 11.30 -4.75 9.35
C PHE A 37 11.84 -5.12 10.75
N PRO A 38 12.85 -6.01 10.83
CA PRO A 38 13.60 -6.20 12.06
C PRO A 38 14.15 -4.86 12.55
N ALA A 39 14.16 -4.66 13.87
CA ALA A 39 14.78 -3.50 14.51
C ALA A 39 16.30 -3.56 14.39
#